data_AF-I0YUF5-F1
#
_entry.id   AF-I0YUF5-F1
#
_cell.length_a   1.000
_cell.length_b   1.000
_cell.length_c   1.000
_cell.angle_alpha   90.00
_cell.angle_beta   90.00
_cell.angle_gamma   90.00
#
_symmetry.space_group_name_H-M   'P 1'
#
loop_
_entity.id
_entity.type
_entity.pdbx_description
1 polymer ?
#
loop_
_entity_poly.entity_id
_entity_poly.type
_entity_poly.pdbx_seq_one_letter_code
_entity_poly.pdbx_strand_id
1 'polypeptide(L)'
;MSDKGAMTPDKALFGQVVLNALYVSLWITLSGTVIMYNKWILAYYGFPYPITLTMWHMLFSSALAFLCVRTDYVPSVNMTADTYFRAVIPIGALFAGTLWLGNAAYLYLSVSFIQMLKALMPVAVFATGCAFGIESFSTSTLANMIVVTAGVAIASYGEINFVVIGVVLQLISVLTESTRLTMVQILLQRRGLSLNPVTTMYYIAPASFAFLSIPWFFIECRPLLADTTIHFDAHIFVSNAAAAFGLNMAVFLLIGKTSALTMNIAGVIKDWLLIGLSVLIFKAQVTRINLGGYSLAFAGVCWYNYKKLQGMKARTAAAAAQQKADLERHPGEMTNGEKAPLMGRSA
;
A
#
# COMPACT_ATOMS: atom_id res chain seq x y z
N MET A 1 10.47 -42.47 22.74
CA MET A 1 9.19 -42.05 22.13
C MET A 1 8.75 -40.77 22.83
N SER A 2 9.05 -39.61 22.24
CA SER A 2 8.61 -38.31 22.77
C SER A 2 7.34 -37.94 22.05
N ASP A 3 6.25 -37.94 22.79
CA ASP A 3 4.91 -37.54 22.39
C ASP A 3 4.92 -36.08 21.89
N LYS A 4 4.90 -35.89 20.57
CA LYS A 4 4.67 -34.57 19.96
C LYS A 4 3.17 -34.30 20.11
N GLY A 5 2.80 -33.70 21.25
CA GLY A 5 1.42 -33.33 21.57
C GLY A 5 0.76 -32.61 20.39
N ALA A 6 -0.19 -33.31 19.77
CA ALA A 6 -1.05 -32.73 18.75
C ALA A 6 -1.83 -31.57 19.38
N MET A 7 -1.57 -30.35 18.91
CA MET A 7 -2.24 -29.15 19.38
C MET A 7 -3.74 -29.27 19.12
N THR A 8 -4.58 -29.08 20.14
CA THR A 8 -6.03 -29.14 19.98
C THR A 8 -6.51 -28.06 18.98
N PRO A 9 -7.54 -28.31 18.16
CA PRO A 9 -7.99 -27.40 17.10
C PRO A 9 -8.24 -25.97 17.57
N ASP A 10 -8.80 -25.81 18.78
CA ASP A 10 -9.10 -24.50 19.38
C ASP A 10 -7.84 -23.71 19.76
N LYS A 11 -6.79 -24.40 20.23
CA LYS A 11 -5.51 -23.76 20.55
C LYS A 11 -4.78 -23.33 19.29
N ALA A 12 -4.86 -24.13 18.22
CA ALA A 12 -4.28 -23.79 16.93
C ALA A 12 -5.01 -22.58 16.30
N LEU A 13 -6.35 -22.54 16.36
CA LEU A 13 -7.15 -21.41 15.90
C LEU A 13 -6.83 -20.13 16.68
N PHE A 14 -6.78 -20.21 18.01
CA PHE A 14 -6.43 -19.06 18.85
C PHE A 14 -5.02 -18.53 18.54
N GLY A 15 -4.03 -19.42 18.41
CA GLY A 15 -2.67 -19.04 18.02
C GLY A 15 -2.62 -18.33 16.66
N GLN A 16 -3.41 -18.77 15.69
CA GLN A 16 -3.49 -18.14 14.37
C GLN A 16 -4.16 -16.76 14.42
N VAL A 17 -5.21 -16.58 15.23
CA VAL A 17 -5.86 -15.27 15.42
C VAL A 17 -4.91 -14.28 16.07
N VAL A 18 -4.20 -14.69 17.13
CA VAL A 18 -3.20 -13.85 17.82
C VAL A 18 -2.08 -13.46 16.86
N LEU A 19 -1.56 -14.41 16.08
CA LEU A 19 -0.50 -14.14 15.11
C LEU A 19 -0.94 -13.14 14.04
N ASN A 20 -2.16 -13.28 13.52
CA ASN A 20 -2.72 -12.34 12.55
C ASN A 20 -2.91 -10.94 13.14
N ALA A 21 -3.37 -10.85 14.39
CA ALA A 21 -3.48 -9.58 15.09
C ALA A 21 -2.12 -8.91 15.28
N LEU A 22 -1.07 -9.68 15.62
CA LEU A 22 0.30 -9.17 15.73
C LEU A 22 0.83 -8.62 14.40
N TYR A 23 0.59 -9.32 13.28
CA TYR A 23 0.99 -8.80 11.96
C TYR A 23 0.26 -7.51 11.58
N VAL A 24 -1.06 -7.44 11.86
CA VAL A 24 -1.85 -6.23 11.67
C VAL A 24 -1.31 -5.09 12.51
N SER A 25 -1.09 -5.31 13.81
CA SER A 25 -0.55 -4.30 14.72
C SER A 25 0.82 -3.81 14.28
N LEU A 26 1.73 -4.72 13.91
CA LEU A 26 3.07 -4.36 13.40
C LEU A 26 2.98 -3.47 12.16
N TRP A 27 2.12 -3.82 11.20
CA TRP A 27 1.90 -3.02 9.99
C TRP A 27 1.33 -1.64 10.30
N ILE A 28 0.32 -1.55 11.18
CA ILE A 28 -0.29 -0.27 11.59
C ILE A 28 0.76 0.61 12.27
N THR A 29 1.53 0.05 13.21
CA THR A 29 2.57 0.78 13.94
C THR A 29 3.65 1.28 12.99
N LEU A 30 4.22 0.41 12.14
CA LEU A 30 5.25 0.82 11.18
C LEU A 30 4.71 1.87 10.18
N SER A 31 3.46 1.71 9.72
CA SER A 31 2.84 2.69 8.83
C SER A 31 2.70 4.04 9.52
N GLY A 32 2.26 4.06 10.79
CA GLY A 32 2.14 5.29 11.55
C GLY A 32 3.48 5.93 11.87
N THR A 33 4.48 5.13 12.23
CA THR A 33 5.85 5.58 12.43
C THR A 33 6.35 6.27 11.17
N VAL A 34 6.32 5.63 9.99
CA VAL A 34 6.83 6.23 8.76
C VAL A 34 6.09 7.54 8.41
N ILE A 35 4.77 7.57 8.54
CA ILE A 35 3.96 8.76 8.21
C ILE A 35 4.27 9.93 9.14
N MET A 36 4.27 9.69 10.46
CA MET A 36 4.56 10.73 11.44
C MET A 36 6.02 11.16 11.38
N TYR A 37 6.94 10.21 11.16
CA TYR A 37 8.37 10.48 11.09
C TYR A 37 8.70 11.30 9.83
N ASN A 38 8.16 10.94 8.67
CA ASN A 38 8.32 11.75 7.45
C ASN A 38 7.74 13.17 7.64
N LYS A 39 6.54 13.31 8.23
CA LYS A 39 5.97 14.63 8.52
C LYS A 39 6.89 15.43 9.46
N TRP A 40 7.40 14.80 10.51
CA TRP A 40 8.30 15.45 11.45
C TRP A 40 9.60 15.92 10.78
N ILE A 41 10.24 15.07 9.97
CA ILE A 41 11.46 15.43 9.23
C ILE A 41 11.20 16.62 8.30
N LEU A 42 10.13 16.55 7.51
CA LEU A 42 9.85 17.51 6.45
C LEU A 42 9.33 18.86 6.96
N ALA A 43 8.54 18.86 8.04
CA ALA A 43 7.84 20.06 8.50
C ALA A 43 8.37 20.65 9.82
N TYR A 44 9.12 19.89 10.64
CA TYR A 44 9.53 20.33 11.99
C TYR A 44 11.03 20.20 12.26
N TYR A 45 11.69 19.17 11.74
CA TYR A 45 13.12 18.93 11.95
C TYR A 45 14.01 19.91 11.16
N GLY A 46 13.47 20.59 10.15
CA GLY A 46 14.22 21.53 9.31
C GLY A 46 14.81 20.91 8.04
N PHE A 47 14.24 19.80 7.54
CA PHE A 47 14.65 19.19 6.28
C PHE A 47 13.50 19.18 5.25
N PRO A 48 13.15 20.33 4.62
CA PRO A 48 11.98 20.44 3.74
C PRO A 48 12.22 19.89 2.31
N TYR A 49 12.89 18.74 2.19
CA TYR A 49 13.33 18.15 0.92
C TYR A 49 12.70 16.75 0.70
N PRO A 50 11.41 16.69 0.28
CA PRO A 50 10.67 15.44 0.13
C PRO A 50 11.24 14.49 -0.93
N ILE A 51 11.80 14.99 -2.03
CA ILE A 51 12.42 14.13 -3.05
C ILE A 51 13.68 13.50 -2.47
N THR A 52 14.53 14.29 -1.81
CA THR A 52 15.78 13.80 -1.20
C THR A 52 15.49 12.75 -0.12
N LEU A 53 14.49 12.99 0.73
CA LEU A 53 14.07 12.02 1.76
C LEU A 53 13.59 10.69 1.14
N THR A 54 12.80 10.76 0.06
CA THR A 54 12.27 9.55 -0.59
C THR A 54 13.31 8.83 -1.45
N MET A 55 14.24 9.56 -2.07
CA MET A 55 15.43 8.98 -2.71
C MET A 55 16.26 8.19 -1.70
N TRP A 56 16.45 8.73 -0.49
CA TRP A 56 17.15 8.04 0.58
C TRP A 56 16.46 6.71 0.96
N HIS A 57 15.12 6.68 1.03
CA HIS A 57 14.37 5.44 1.28
C HIS A 57 14.57 4.42 0.16
N MET A 58 14.55 4.85 -1.10
CA MET A 58 14.72 3.96 -2.25
C MET A 58 16.15 3.42 -2.35
N LEU A 59 17.15 4.26 -2.08
CA LEU A 59 18.56 3.85 -2.02
C LEU A 59 18.78 2.80 -0.93
N PHE A 60 18.33 3.09 0.30
CA PHE A 60 18.44 2.16 1.42
C PHE A 60 17.71 0.84 1.16
N SER A 61 16.47 0.92 0.67
CA SER A 61 15.66 -0.26 0.36
C SER A 61 16.27 -1.09 -0.77
N SER A 62 16.85 -0.45 -1.78
CA SER A 62 17.55 -1.12 -2.87
C SER A 62 18.83 -1.81 -2.37
N ALA A 63 19.63 -1.15 -1.53
CA ALA A 63 20.85 -1.73 -0.99
C ALA A 63 20.55 -2.95 -0.11
N LEU A 64 19.53 -2.84 0.76
CA LEU A 64 19.14 -3.94 1.65
C LEU A 64 18.48 -5.08 0.89
N ALA A 65 17.63 -4.79 -0.10
CA ALA A 65 17.06 -5.82 -0.97
C ALA A 65 18.16 -6.55 -1.77
N PHE A 66 19.15 -5.82 -2.28
CA PHE A 66 20.31 -6.41 -2.95
C PHE A 66 21.09 -7.34 -2.01
N LEU A 67 21.34 -6.91 -0.77
CA LEU A 67 22.00 -7.74 0.23
C LEU A 67 21.21 -9.02 0.50
N CYS A 68 19.90 -8.92 0.75
CA CYS A 68 19.03 -10.07 1.03
C CYS A 68 18.97 -11.09 -0.12
N VAL A 69 18.98 -10.61 -1.37
CA VAL A 69 19.02 -11.48 -2.55
C VAL A 69 20.41 -12.10 -2.71
N ARG A 70 21.48 -11.34 -2.49
CA ARG A 70 22.86 -11.79 -2.70
C ARG A 70 23.34 -12.80 -1.67
N THR A 71 22.80 -12.76 -0.45
CA THR A 71 23.08 -13.70 0.64
C THR A 71 22.08 -14.87 0.68
N ASP A 72 21.30 -15.09 -0.39
CA ASP A 72 20.33 -16.18 -0.54
C ASP A 72 19.25 -16.26 0.56
N TYR A 73 18.97 -15.15 1.27
CA TYR A 73 17.82 -15.10 2.21
C TYR A 73 16.48 -15.13 1.48
N VAL A 74 16.45 -14.70 0.22
CA VAL A 74 15.26 -14.72 -0.64
C VAL A 74 15.64 -15.31 -1.99
N PRO A 75 14.83 -16.24 -2.55
CA PRO A 75 15.13 -16.85 -3.84
C PRO A 75 15.24 -15.79 -4.95
N SER A 76 16.31 -15.88 -5.74
CA SER A 76 16.50 -15.03 -6.92
C SER A 76 15.45 -15.40 -7.98
N VAL A 77 14.53 -14.49 -8.27
CA VAL A 77 13.62 -14.65 -9.41
C VAL A 77 14.29 -14.02 -10.62
N ASN A 78 14.61 -14.81 -11.64
CA ASN A 78 15.15 -14.29 -12.89
C ASN A 78 14.03 -13.61 -13.69
N MET A 79 14.06 -12.28 -13.74
CA MET A 79 13.16 -11.49 -14.58
C MET A 79 13.78 -11.30 -15.97
N THR A 80 13.01 -11.55 -17.04
CA THR A 80 13.49 -11.25 -18.39
C THR A 80 13.62 -9.73 -18.59
N ALA A 81 14.62 -9.30 -19.35
CA ALA A 81 14.84 -7.88 -19.64
C ALA A 81 13.59 -7.22 -20.26
N ASP A 82 12.89 -7.91 -21.17
CA ASP A 82 11.63 -7.42 -21.74
C ASP A 82 10.56 -7.13 -20.68
N THR A 83 10.39 -8.03 -19.71
CA THR A 83 9.45 -7.81 -18.59
C THR A 83 9.88 -6.65 -17.72
N TYR A 84 11.18 -6.52 -17.47
CA TYR A 84 11.72 -5.41 -16.68
C TYR A 84 11.43 -4.05 -17.33
N PHE A 85 11.78 -3.87 -18.61
CA PHE A 85 11.58 -2.61 -19.31
C PHE A 85 10.10 -2.28 -19.56
N ARG A 86 9.28 -3.27 -19.92
CA ARG A 86 7.87 -3.03 -20.29
C ARG A 86 6.90 -2.98 -19.12
N ALA A 87 7.22 -3.64 -18.01
CA ALA A 87 6.32 -3.71 -16.86
C ALA A 87 6.91 -3.05 -15.60
N VAL A 88 8.16 -3.35 -15.24
CA VAL A 88 8.74 -2.87 -13.97
C VAL A 88 9.07 -1.38 -14.02
N ILE A 89 9.70 -0.88 -15.10
CA ILE A 89 10.09 0.53 -15.22
C ILE A 89 8.89 1.49 -15.09
N PRO A 90 7.77 1.29 -15.81
CA PRO A 90 6.58 2.13 -15.63
C PRO A 90 6.02 2.10 -14.21
N ILE A 91 6.01 0.93 -13.57
CA ILE A 91 5.59 0.79 -12.17
C ILE A 91 6.54 1.56 -11.24
N GLY A 92 7.85 1.50 -11.49
CA GLY A 92 8.88 2.25 -10.76
C GLY A 92 8.73 3.76 -10.92
N ALA A 93 8.40 4.25 -12.11
CA ALA A 93 8.12 5.66 -12.38
C ALA A 93 6.89 6.15 -11.61
N LEU A 94 5.79 5.39 -11.65
CA LEU A 94 4.58 5.74 -10.89
C LEU A 94 4.83 5.69 -9.39
N PHE A 95 5.64 4.73 -8.90
CA PHE A 95 6.00 4.66 -7.49
C PHE A 95 6.86 5.85 -7.05
N ALA A 96 7.83 6.26 -7.88
CA ALA A 96 8.60 7.50 -7.65
C ALA A 96 7.67 8.71 -7.56
N GLY A 97 6.72 8.86 -8.50
CA GLY A 97 5.72 9.93 -8.46
C GLY A 97 4.88 9.93 -7.19
N THR A 98 4.38 8.77 -6.77
CA THR A 98 3.63 8.61 -5.51
C THR A 98 4.47 9.01 -4.30
N LEU A 99 5.71 8.54 -4.21
CA LEU A 99 6.60 8.85 -3.09
C LEU A 99 6.88 10.34 -3.02
N TRP A 100 7.29 10.96 -4.13
CA TRP A 100 7.58 12.38 -4.19
C TRP A 100 6.36 13.22 -3.83
N LEU A 101 5.27 13.09 -4.58
CA LEU A 101 4.10 13.96 -4.46
C LEU A 101 3.39 13.77 -3.11
N GLY A 102 3.31 12.52 -2.64
CA GLY A 102 2.71 12.18 -1.35
C GLY A 102 3.51 12.72 -0.17
N ASN A 103 4.85 12.72 -0.24
CA ASN A 103 5.67 13.32 0.81
C ASN A 103 5.73 14.84 0.71
N ALA A 104 5.72 15.41 -0.48
CA ALA A 104 5.66 16.86 -0.68
C ALA A 104 4.37 17.47 -0.09
N ALA A 105 3.26 16.73 -0.09
CA ALA A 105 2.02 17.15 0.56
C ALA A 105 2.19 17.43 2.08
N TYR A 106 3.14 16.76 2.77
CA TYR A 106 3.42 17.02 4.19
C TYR A 106 3.98 18.42 4.46
N LEU A 107 4.54 19.11 3.46
CA LEU A 107 4.99 20.50 3.62
C LEU A 107 3.82 21.47 3.75
N TYR A 108 2.64 21.11 3.21
CA TYR A 108 1.50 22.01 3.09
C TYR A 108 0.31 21.60 3.94
N LEU A 109 0.12 20.30 4.18
CA LEU A 109 -1.09 19.76 4.80
C LEU A 109 -0.78 19.07 6.14
N SER A 110 -1.77 19.02 7.02
CA SER A 110 -1.73 18.18 8.21
C SER A 110 -1.81 16.70 7.86
N VAL A 111 -1.26 15.83 8.71
CA VAL A 111 -1.33 14.37 8.48
C VAL A 111 -2.79 13.90 8.51
N SER A 112 -3.60 14.44 9.42
CA SER A 112 -5.03 14.17 9.48
C SER A 112 -5.73 14.50 8.16
N PHE A 113 -5.47 15.67 7.58
CA PHE A 113 -6.10 16.06 6.33
C PHE A 113 -5.62 15.21 5.14
N ILE A 114 -4.33 14.86 5.11
CA ILE A 114 -3.79 13.92 4.13
C ILE A 114 -4.50 12.56 4.21
N GLN A 115 -4.75 12.02 5.41
CA GLN A 115 -5.50 10.77 5.54
C GLN A 115 -6.95 10.92 5.08
N MET A 116 -7.58 12.08 5.31
CA MET A 116 -8.93 12.35 4.80
C MET A 116 -8.97 12.36 3.27
N LEU A 117 -7.99 13.00 2.61
CA LEU A 117 -7.88 12.98 1.15
C LEU A 117 -7.62 11.57 0.60
N LYS A 118 -6.84 10.75 1.31
CA LYS A 118 -6.60 9.35 0.94
C LYS A 118 -7.84 8.45 1.00
N ALA A 119 -8.95 8.88 1.61
CA ALA A 119 -10.22 8.16 1.47
C ALA A 119 -10.74 8.12 0.01
N LEU A 120 -10.19 8.96 -0.89
CA LEU A 120 -10.44 8.87 -2.34
C LEU A 120 -9.70 7.71 -3.01
N MET A 121 -8.82 6.98 -2.30
CA MET A 121 -8.03 5.91 -2.90
C MET A 121 -8.87 4.81 -3.57
N PRO A 122 -9.95 4.29 -2.95
CA PRO A 122 -10.83 3.33 -3.61
C PRO A 122 -11.51 3.90 -4.87
N VAL A 123 -11.83 5.20 -4.87
CA VAL A 123 -12.40 5.90 -6.04
C VAL A 123 -11.40 5.90 -7.20
N ALA A 124 -10.16 6.28 -6.92
CA ALA A 124 -9.10 6.34 -7.92
C ALA A 124 -8.69 4.94 -8.44
N VAL A 125 -8.62 3.93 -7.57
CA VAL A 125 -8.38 2.53 -7.98
C VAL A 125 -9.53 2.01 -8.84
N PHE A 126 -10.78 2.32 -8.50
CA PHE A 126 -11.92 1.92 -9.34
C PHE A 126 -11.90 2.61 -10.70
N ALA A 127 -11.62 3.92 -10.74
CA ALA A 127 -11.54 4.69 -11.98
C ALA A 127 -10.42 4.19 -12.90
N THR A 128 -9.21 3.99 -12.36
CA THR A 128 -8.09 3.43 -13.12
C THR A 128 -8.35 1.98 -13.52
N GLY A 129 -8.90 1.14 -12.63
CA GLY A 129 -9.31 -0.22 -12.94
C GLY A 129 -10.31 -0.31 -14.11
N CYS A 130 -11.27 0.62 -14.18
CA CYS A 130 -12.18 0.74 -15.33
C CYS A 130 -11.43 1.17 -16.60
N ALA A 131 -10.55 2.18 -16.50
CA ALA A 131 -9.78 2.69 -17.65
C ALA A 131 -8.85 1.63 -18.28
N PHE A 132 -8.29 0.74 -17.46
CA PHE A 132 -7.47 -0.39 -17.91
C PHE A 132 -8.27 -1.66 -18.23
N GLY A 133 -9.61 -1.62 -18.14
CA GLY A 133 -10.49 -2.74 -18.46
C GLY A 133 -10.40 -3.93 -17.48
N ILE A 134 -9.98 -3.68 -16.24
CA ILE A 134 -9.89 -4.70 -15.18
C ILE A 134 -11.21 -4.81 -14.41
N GLU A 135 -11.83 -3.66 -14.14
CA GLU A 135 -13.08 -3.57 -13.37
C GLU A 135 -14.25 -3.27 -14.31
N SER A 136 -15.39 -3.92 -14.07
CA SER A 136 -16.62 -3.67 -14.83
C SER A 136 -17.35 -2.45 -14.28
N PHE A 137 -17.78 -1.55 -15.17
CA PHE A 137 -18.55 -0.40 -14.78
C PHE A 137 -19.90 -0.81 -14.19
N SER A 138 -20.20 -0.33 -12.98
CA SER A 138 -21.48 -0.57 -12.30
C SER A 138 -22.02 0.73 -11.77
N THR A 139 -23.23 1.10 -12.18
CA THR A 139 -23.90 2.35 -11.75
C THR A 139 -24.01 2.44 -10.23
N SER A 140 -24.24 1.31 -9.54
CA SER A 140 -24.28 1.29 -8.08
C SER A 140 -22.92 1.61 -7.45
N THR A 141 -21.83 1.15 -8.07
CA THR A 141 -20.47 1.45 -7.61
C THR A 141 -20.14 2.92 -7.87
N LEU A 142 -20.49 3.45 -9.04
CA LEU A 142 -20.31 4.87 -9.36
C LEU A 142 -21.05 5.79 -8.37
N ALA A 143 -22.32 5.50 -8.08
CA ALA A 143 -23.10 6.25 -7.10
C ALA A 143 -22.41 6.26 -5.72
N ASN A 144 -21.85 5.13 -5.29
CA ASN A 144 -21.07 5.08 -4.06
C ASN A 144 -19.79 5.94 -4.13
N MET A 145 -19.08 5.94 -5.25
CA MET A 145 -17.89 6.79 -5.43
C MET A 145 -18.21 8.28 -5.35
N ILE A 146 -19.39 8.70 -5.83
CA ILE A 146 -19.87 10.08 -5.68
C ILE A 146 -20.08 10.42 -4.20
N VAL A 147 -20.69 9.53 -3.41
CA VAL A 147 -20.87 9.73 -1.96
C VAL A 147 -19.53 9.86 -1.24
N VAL A 148 -18.56 9.00 -1.57
CA VAL A 148 -17.20 9.09 -0.99
C VAL A 148 -16.56 10.43 -1.32
N THR A 149 -16.65 10.85 -2.59
CA THR A 149 -16.08 12.12 -3.05
C THR A 149 -16.74 13.32 -2.38
N ALA A 150 -18.07 13.31 -2.23
CA ALA A 150 -18.81 14.35 -1.53
C ALA A 150 -18.41 14.44 -0.05
N GLY A 151 -18.24 13.31 0.64
CA GLY A 151 -17.75 13.28 2.02
C GLY A 151 -16.37 13.90 2.16
N VAL A 152 -15.43 13.58 1.25
CA VAL A 152 -14.09 14.18 1.25
C VAL A 152 -14.14 15.67 0.90
N ALA A 153 -15.04 16.12 0.02
CA ALA A 153 -15.22 17.53 -0.28
C ALA A 153 -15.75 18.31 0.92
N ILE A 154 -16.75 17.78 1.64
CA ILE A 154 -17.25 18.36 2.91
C ILE A 154 -16.13 18.39 3.95
N ALA A 155 -15.36 17.30 4.07
CA ALA A 155 -14.22 17.25 4.97
C ALA A 155 -13.20 18.34 4.59
N SER A 156 -12.89 18.52 3.31
CA SER A 156 -11.96 19.55 2.83
C SER A 156 -12.45 20.97 3.10
N TYR A 157 -13.76 21.22 3.02
CA TYR A 157 -14.35 22.52 3.35
C TYR A 157 -14.17 22.90 4.82
N GLY A 158 -14.14 21.91 5.71
CA GLY A 158 -13.92 22.14 7.14
C GLY A 158 -12.46 22.33 7.55
N GLU A 159 -11.49 22.21 6.62
CA GLU A 159 -10.06 22.27 6.95
C GLU A 159 -9.60 23.71 7.16
N ILE A 160 -8.98 23.96 8.31
CA ILE A 160 -8.52 25.30 8.70
C ILE A 160 -7.26 25.67 7.93
N ASN A 161 -6.35 24.72 7.72
CA ASN A 161 -5.07 24.93 7.03
C ASN A 161 -5.16 24.46 5.57
N PHE A 162 -6.20 24.89 4.86
CA PHE A 162 -6.44 24.44 3.50
C PHE A 162 -5.48 25.13 2.52
N VAL A 163 -4.50 24.36 2.03
CA VAL A 163 -3.54 24.82 1.02
C VAL A 163 -3.75 24.05 -0.28
N VAL A 164 -4.24 24.75 -1.32
CA VAL A 164 -4.59 24.15 -2.62
C VAL A 164 -3.43 23.36 -3.23
N ILE A 165 -2.21 23.90 -3.17
CA ILE A 165 -1.01 23.24 -3.71
C ILE A 165 -0.83 21.86 -3.05
N GLY A 166 -0.93 21.78 -1.73
CA GLY A 166 -0.86 20.51 -1.00
C GLY A 166 -1.95 19.52 -1.40
N VAL A 167 -3.18 20.01 -1.60
CA VAL A 167 -4.31 19.18 -2.05
C VAL A 167 -4.05 18.63 -3.45
N VAL A 168 -3.61 19.46 -4.39
CA VAL A 168 -3.28 19.04 -5.76
C VAL A 168 -2.16 18.00 -5.75
N LEU A 169 -1.08 18.24 -5.01
CA LEU A 169 0.01 17.27 -4.85
C LEU A 169 -0.50 15.93 -4.30
N GLN A 170 -1.35 15.97 -3.27
CA GLN A 170 -1.91 14.77 -2.67
C GLN A 170 -2.87 14.03 -3.61
N LEU A 171 -3.70 14.73 -4.39
CA LEU A 171 -4.61 14.11 -5.36
C LEU A 171 -3.85 13.46 -6.53
N ILE A 172 -2.80 14.10 -7.04
CA ILE A 172 -1.94 13.51 -8.07
C ILE A 172 -1.17 12.30 -7.48
N SER A 173 -0.74 12.37 -6.22
CA SER A 173 -0.16 11.21 -5.52
C SER A 173 -1.14 10.04 -5.45
N VAL A 174 -2.41 10.28 -5.13
CA VAL A 174 -3.46 9.24 -5.09
C VAL A 174 -3.71 8.66 -6.49
N LEU A 175 -3.71 9.49 -7.53
CA LEU A 175 -3.88 9.04 -8.91
C LEU A 175 -2.69 8.18 -9.39
N THR A 176 -1.47 8.64 -9.18
CA THR A 176 -0.25 7.87 -9.51
C THR A 176 -0.20 6.55 -8.72
N GLU A 177 -0.59 6.57 -7.45
CA GLU A 177 -0.65 5.37 -6.61
C GLU A 177 -1.71 4.37 -7.12
N SER A 178 -2.91 4.84 -7.46
CA SER A 178 -3.96 3.97 -8.02
C SER A 178 -3.52 3.32 -9.33
N THR A 179 -2.88 4.09 -10.20
CA THR A 179 -2.38 3.61 -11.48
C THR A 179 -1.30 2.55 -11.27
N ARG A 180 -0.36 2.80 -10.35
CA ARG A 180 0.66 1.82 -9.96
C ARG A 180 0.05 0.52 -9.45
N LEU A 181 -0.91 0.60 -8.53
CA LEU A 181 -1.58 -0.57 -7.96
C LEU A 181 -2.31 -1.38 -9.04
N THR A 182 -3.01 -0.70 -9.95
CA THR A 182 -3.69 -1.31 -11.10
C THR A 182 -2.69 -2.00 -12.04
N MET A 183 -1.54 -1.38 -12.34
CA MET A 183 -0.48 -2.01 -13.16
C MET A 183 0.17 -3.21 -12.48
N VAL A 184 0.44 -3.13 -11.17
CA VAL A 184 0.94 -4.27 -10.38
C VAL A 184 -0.08 -5.41 -10.42
N GLN A 185 -1.37 -5.11 -10.26
CA GLN A 185 -2.42 -6.12 -10.36
C GLN A 185 -2.43 -6.80 -11.74
N ILE A 186 -2.31 -6.04 -12.84
CA ILE A 186 -2.20 -6.61 -14.19
C ILE A 186 -0.98 -7.52 -14.30
N LEU A 187 0.18 -7.08 -13.80
CA LEU A 187 1.43 -7.84 -13.86
C LEU A 187 1.30 -9.18 -13.13
N LEU A 188 0.75 -9.17 -11.91
CA LEU A 188 0.57 -10.38 -11.10
C LEU A 188 -0.47 -11.32 -11.72
N GLN A 189 -1.61 -10.81 -12.19
CA GLN A 189 -2.70 -11.63 -12.72
C GLN A 189 -2.41 -12.19 -14.11
N ARG A 190 -1.80 -11.41 -15.02
CA ARG A 190 -1.60 -11.85 -16.42
C ARG A 190 -0.32 -12.64 -16.64
N ARG A 191 0.75 -12.37 -15.88
CA ARG A 191 2.04 -13.06 -16.06
C ARG A 191 2.29 -14.19 -15.07
N GLY A 192 1.35 -14.43 -14.14
CA GLY A 192 1.44 -15.53 -13.16
C GLY A 192 2.66 -15.42 -12.23
N LEU A 193 3.22 -14.22 -12.07
CA LEU A 193 4.40 -14.01 -11.24
C LEU A 193 3.98 -13.88 -9.77
N SER A 194 4.38 -14.84 -8.93
CA SER A 194 4.33 -14.67 -7.46
C SER A 194 5.62 -13.99 -7.00
N LEU A 195 5.64 -12.64 -6.99
CA LEU A 195 6.81 -11.90 -6.54
C LEU A 195 6.81 -11.80 -5.01
N ASN A 196 7.87 -12.31 -4.38
CA ASN A 196 8.20 -11.94 -3.01
C ASN A 196 8.55 -10.43 -3.00
N PRO A 197 8.06 -9.62 -2.06
CA PRO A 197 8.27 -8.18 -2.09
C PRO A 197 9.68 -7.72 -1.79
N VAL A 198 10.55 -8.57 -1.22
CA VAL A 198 11.99 -8.29 -1.27
C VAL A 198 12.43 -8.27 -2.74
N THR A 199 11.99 -9.24 -3.54
CA THR A 199 12.23 -9.29 -4.99
C THR A 199 11.52 -8.13 -5.71
N THR A 200 10.30 -7.78 -5.32
CA THR A 200 9.59 -6.61 -5.89
C THR A 200 10.34 -5.31 -5.61
N MET A 201 10.84 -5.11 -4.38
CA MET A 201 11.66 -3.96 -4.02
C MET A 201 13.02 -3.98 -4.71
N TYR A 202 13.65 -5.14 -4.84
CA TYR A 202 14.90 -5.31 -5.60
C TYR A 202 14.76 -4.80 -7.04
N TYR A 203 13.62 -5.05 -7.69
CA TYR A 203 13.36 -4.61 -9.06
C TYR A 203 12.84 -3.16 -9.17
N ILE A 204 11.97 -2.74 -8.27
CA ILE A 204 11.28 -1.44 -8.34
C ILE A 204 12.13 -0.31 -7.72
N ALA A 205 12.78 -0.53 -6.57
CA ALA A 205 13.45 0.54 -5.83
C ALA A 205 14.59 1.22 -6.62
N PRO A 206 15.48 0.50 -7.35
CA PRO A 206 16.50 1.15 -8.18
C PRO A 206 15.87 2.00 -9.30
N ALA A 207 14.82 1.49 -9.95
CA ALA A 207 14.11 2.21 -11.00
C ALA A 207 13.46 3.49 -10.44
N SER A 208 12.80 3.39 -9.28
CA SER A 208 12.22 4.55 -8.60
C SER A 208 13.26 5.58 -8.17
N PHE A 209 14.43 5.14 -7.67
CA PHE A 209 15.54 6.05 -7.36
C PHE A 209 16.00 6.82 -8.61
N ALA A 210 16.18 6.13 -9.74
CA ALA A 210 16.56 6.76 -11.00
C ALA A 210 15.51 7.78 -11.45
N PHE A 211 14.21 7.44 -11.38
CA PHE A 211 13.14 8.40 -11.73
C PHE A 211 13.06 9.60 -10.79
N LEU A 212 13.33 9.43 -9.49
CA LEU A 212 13.37 10.53 -8.52
C LEU A 212 14.58 11.46 -8.72
N SER A 213 15.70 10.94 -9.24
CA SER A 213 16.90 11.74 -9.51
C SER A 213 16.67 12.87 -10.52
N ILE A 214 15.73 12.67 -11.46
CA ILE A 214 15.38 13.67 -12.49
C ILE A 214 14.78 14.93 -11.84
N PRO A 215 13.61 14.89 -11.17
CA PRO A 215 13.06 16.07 -10.50
C PRO A 215 13.96 16.56 -9.37
N TRP A 216 14.69 15.68 -8.68
CA TRP A 216 15.66 16.09 -7.66
C TRP A 216 16.72 17.06 -8.23
N PHE A 217 17.31 16.73 -9.38
CA PHE A 217 18.35 17.55 -10.00
C PHE A 217 17.86 18.97 -10.31
N PHE A 218 16.61 19.11 -10.77
CA PHE A 218 16.05 20.41 -11.15
C PHE A 218 15.45 21.20 -9.97
N ILE A 219 14.92 20.53 -8.95
CA ILE A 219 14.11 21.17 -7.89
C ILE A 219 14.90 21.30 -6.58
N GLU A 220 15.48 20.20 -6.09
CA GLU A 220 16.04 20.14 -4.73
C GLU A 220 17.57 20.19 -4.69
N CYS A 221 18.27 19.76 -5.73
CA CYS A 221 19.73 19.67 -5.73
C CYS A 221 20.41 21.01 -5.44
N ARG A 222 20.01 22.09 -6.15
CA ARG A 222 20.61 23.42 -5.94
C ARG A 222 20.27 24.00 -4.57
N PRO A 223 19.00 24.05 -4.13
CA PRO A 223 18.67 24.58 -2.81
C PRO A 223 19.30 23.77 -1.68
N LEU A 224 19.33 22.43 -1.78
CA LEU A 224 19.94 21.55 -0.79
C LEU A 224 21.44 21.83 -0.60
N LEU A 225 22.18 22.04 -1.70
CA LEU A 225 23.61 22.34 -1.64
C LEU A 225 23.92 23.76 -1.15
N ALA A 226 22.99 24.70 -1.36
CA ALA A 226 23.14 26.09 -0.94
C ALA A 226 22.74 26.33 0.53
N ASP A 227 21.97 25.42 1.11
CA ASP A 227 21.41 25.54 2.45
C ASP A 227 22.39 25.04 3.51
N THR A 228 23.08 25.98 4.16
CA THR A 228 24.06 25.71 5.22
C THR A 228 23.44 25.40 6.58
N THR A 229 22.12 25.52 6.70
CA THR A 229 21.39 25.28 7.97
C THR A 229 20.92 23.84 8.12
N ILE A 230 21.10 23.01 7.09
CA ILE A 230 20.65 21.62 7.09
C ILE A 230 21.56 20.77 7.98
N HIS A 231 20.94 20.13 8.97
CA HIS A 231 21.58 19.14 9.82
C HIS A 231 21.22 17.72 9.36
N PHE A 232 22.11 17.09 8.60
CA PHE A 232 21.99 15.69 8.23
C PHE A 232 22.45 14.79 9.38
N ASP A 233 21.51 14.26 10.15
CA ASP A 233 21.79 13.27 11.20
C ASP A 233 21.63 11.86 10.63
N ALA A 234 22.75 11.14 10.50
CA ALA A 234 22.76 9.80 9.93
C ALA A 234 21.85 8.82 10.70
N HIS A 235 21.73 8.94 12.03
CA HIS A 235 20.89 8.04 12.83
C HIS A 235 19.40 8.26 12.52
N ILE A 236 18.96 9.53 12.41
CA ILE A 236 17.58 9.88 12.06
C ILE A 236 17.25 9.34 10.68
N PHE A 237 18.06 9.64 9.66
CA PHE A 237 17.77 9.24 8.29
C PHE A 237 17.87 7.73 8.08
N VAL A 238 18.82 7.05 8.70
CA VAL A 238 18.92 5.57 8.64
C VAL A 238 17.74 4.92 9.34
N SER A 239 17.36 5.37 10.54
CA SER A 239 16.22 4.81 11.26
C SER A 239 14.89 5.05 10.53
N ASN A 240 14.71 6.22 9.90
CA ASN A 240 13.53 6.52 9.09
C ASN A 240 13.47 5.64 7.83
N ALA A 241 14.60 5.45 7.14
CA ALA A 241 14.68 4.55 5.98
C ALA A 241 14.48 3.07 6.38
N ALA A 242 15.00 2.66 7.54
CA ALA A 242 14.77 1.33 8.10
C ALA A 242 13.29 1.10 8.44
N ALA A 243 12.60 2.11 9.00
CA ALA A 243 11.16 2.05 9.22
C ALA A 243 10.37 1.94 7.89
N ALA A 244 10.78 2.69 6.86
CA ALA A 244 10.18 2.61 5.53
C ALA A 244 10.38 1.22 4.87
N PHE A 245 11.58 0.65 4.96
CA PHE A 245 11.85 -0.71 4.52
C PHE A 245 11.04 -1.74 5.33
N GLY A 246 11.02 -1.60 6.66
CA GLY A 246 10.25 -2.45 7.56
C GLY A 246 8.75 -2.43 7.25
N LEU A 247 8.19 -1.27 6.92
CA LEU A 247 6.80 -1.14 6.47
C LEU A 247 6.56 -1.94 5.18
N ASN A 248 7.45 -1.82 4.19
CA ASN A 248 7.34 -2.60 2.95
C ASN A 248 7.37 -4.12 3.21
N MET A 249 8.19 -4.57 4.17
CA MET A 249 8.22 -5.98 4.60
C MET A 249 6.95 -6.38 5.36
N ALA A 250 6.44 -5.53 6.25
CA ALA A 250 5.23 -5.80 7.02
C ALA A 250 4.00 -5.92 6.12
N VAL A 251 3.89 -5.08 5.08
CA VAL A 251 2.84 -5.19 4.06
C VAL A 251 2.84 -6.58 3.43
N PHE A 252 4.00 -7.15 3.14
CA PHE A 252 4.07 -8.50 2.59
C PHE A 252 3.55 -9.57 3.52
N LEU A 253 4.09 -9.58 4.74
CA LEU A 253 3.73 -10.56 5.75
C LEU A 253 2.22 -10.51 5.96
N LEU A 254 1.66 -9.31 5.96
CA LEU A 254 0.23 -9.10 6.03
C LEU A 254 -0.52 -9.66 4.82
N ILE A 255 -0.09 -9.39 3.58
CA ILE A 255 -0.71 -9.94 2.36
C ILE A 255 -0.66 -11.48 2.36
N GLY A 256 0.46 -12.07 2.75
CA GLY A 256 0.67 -13.51 2.71
C GLY A 256 -0.03 -14.28 3.83
N LYS A 257 -0.28 -13.64 4.98
CA LYS A 257 -0.83 -14.31 6.18
C LYS A 257 -2.27 -13.91 6.52
N THR A 258 -2.78 -12.81 5.95
CA THR A 258 -4.13 -12.32 6.23
C THR A 258 -5.02 -12.27 5.00
N SER A 259 -6.32 -12.20 5.22
CA SER A 259 -7.28 -12.08 4.13
C SER A 259 -7.37 -10.63 3.62
N ALA A 260 -7.74 -10.45 2.35
CA ALA A 260 -8.04 -9.12 1.80
C ALA A 260 -9.08 -8.35 2.65
N LEU A 261 -10.01 -9.07 3.29
CA LEU A 261 -10.98 -8.48 4.22
C LEU A 261 -10.31 -7.89 5.46
N THR A 262 -9.42 -8.66 6.09
CA THR A 262 -8.66 -8.23 7.26
C THR A 262 -7.86 -6.98 6.95
N MET A 263 -7.20 -6.92 5.79
CA MET A 263 -6.42 -5.75 5.37
C MET A 263 -7.29 -4.51 5.16
N ASN A 264 -8.47 -4.66 4.54
CA ASN A 264 -9.39 -3.54 4.34
C ASN A 264 -9.90 -2.97 5.68
N ILE A 265 -10.27 -3.81 6.64
CA ILE A 265 -10.74 -3.36 7.97
C ILE A 265 -9.57 -2.77 8.77
N ALA A 266 -8.40 -3.41 8.76
CA ALA A 266 -7.22 -2.91 9.45
C ALA A 266 -6.77 -1.55 8.89
N GLY A 267 -6.83 -1.36 7.57
CA GLY A 267 -6.48 -0.10 6.91
C GLY A 267 -7.39 1.06 7.34
N VAL A 268 -8.68 0.78 7.50
CA VAL A 268 -9.64 1.73 8.06
C VAL A 268 -9.28 2.14 9.48
N ILE A 269 -9.02 1.16 10.36
CA ILE A 269 -8.66 1.42 11.76
C ILE A 269 -7.37 2.24 11.81
N LYS A 270 -6.38 1.87 11.00
CA LYS A 270 -5.13 2.60 10.83
C LYS A 270 -5.39 4.07 10.49
N ASP A 271 -6.22 4.38 9.50
CA ASP A 271 -6.44 5.76 9.07
C ASP A 271 -7.04 6.64 10.20
N TRP A 272 -8.01 6.10 10.95
CA TRP A 272 -8.56 6.79 12.13
C TRP A 272 -7.53 6.98 13.24
N LEU A 273 -6.70 5.96 13.51
CA LEU A 273 -5.61 6.08 14.48
C LEU A 273 -4.60 7.15 14.06
N LEU A 274 -4.28 7.27 12.77
CA LEU A 274 -3.37 8.29 12.27
C LEU A 274 -3.94 9.70 12.36
N ILE A 275 -5.24 9.87 12.15
CA ILE A 275 -5.91 11.15 12.40
C ILE A 275 -5.77 11.51 13.89
N GLY A 276 -6.08 10.57 14.80
CA GLY A 276 -5.95 10.78 16.25
C GLY A 276 -4.52 11.12 16.67
N LEU A 277 -3.53 10.36 16.19
CA LEU A 277 -2.12 10.61 16.47
C LEU A 277 -1.64 11.95 15.90
N SER A 278 -2.13 12.36 14.72
CA SER A 278 -1.84 13.68 14.15
C SER A 278 -2.34 14.82 15.04
N VAL A 279 -3.53 14.67 15.64
CA VAL A 279 -4.08 15.64 16.60
C VAL A 279 -3.24 15.68 17.88
N LEU A 280 -2.81 14.51 18.39
CA LEU A 280 -2.04 14.44 19.64
C LEU A 280 -0.63 14.99 19.51
N ILE A 281 0.10 14.57 18.46
CA ILE A 281 1.53 14.86 18.24
C ILE A 281 1.72 16.25 17.63
N PHE A 282 1.02 16.54 16.53
CA PHE A 282 1.21 17.77 15.76
C PHE A 282 0.19 18.87 16.09
N LYS A 283 -0.68 18.64 17.07
CA LYS A 283 -1.78 19.56 17.44
C LYS A 283 -2.63 19.97 16.24
N ALA A 284 -2.81 19.05 15.29
CA ALA A 284 -3.62 19.29 14.10
C ALA A 284 -5.05 19.65 14.50
N GLN A 285 -5.56 20.76 13.97
CA GLN A 285 -6.91 21.23 14.26
C GLN A 285 -7.90 20.51 13.35
N VAL A 286 -8.72 19.64 13.93
CA VAL A 286 -9.76 18.90 13.20
C VAL A 286 -11.13 19.44 13.61
N THR A 287 -11.85 20.03 12.66
CA THR A 287 -13.18 20.61 12.92
C THR A 287 -14.27 19.56 12.95
N ARG A 288 -15.43 19.91 13.52
CA ARG A 288 -16.62 19.05 13.47
C ARG A 288 -17.09 18.78 12.04
N ILE A 289 -16.89 19.75 11.14
CA ILE A 289 -17.20 19.60 9.71
C ILE A 289 -16.23 18.60 9.06
N ASN A 290 -14.93 18.66 9.37
CA ASN A 290 -13.96 17.66 8.91
C ASN A 290 -14.41 16.24 9.29
N LEU A 291 -14.74 16.03 10.57
CA LEU A 291 -15.15 14.73 11.08
C LEU A 291 -16.47 14.26 10.45
N GLY A 292 -17.45 15.14 10.30
CA GLY A 292 -18.72 14.81 9.65
C GLY A 292 -18.54 14.38 8.20
N GLY A 293 -17.80 15.17 7.41
CA GLY A 293 -17.50 14.84 6.01
C GLY A 293 -16.69 13.55 5.87
N TYR A 294 -15.65 13.38 6.70
CA TYR A 294 -14.83 12.18 6.66
C TYR A 294 -15.62 10.95 7.10
N SER A 295 -16.52 11.06 8.07
CA SER A 295 -17.41 9.96 8.48
C SER A 295 -18.34 9.51 7.35
N LEU A 296 -18.86 10.47 6.56
CA LEU A 296 -19.64 10.15 5.36
C LEU A 296 -18.80 9.44 4.29
N ALA A 297 -17.60 9.96 4.01
CA ALA A 297 -16.68 9.32 3.06
C ALA A 297 -16.32 7.90 3.50
N PHE A 298 -16.02 7.75 4.78
CA PHE A 298 -15.69 6.49 5.42
C PHE A 298 -16.81 5.46 5.33
N ALA A 299 -18.06 5.86 5.60
CA ALA A 299 -19.22 4.99 5.44
C ALA A 299 -19.37 4.50 3.99
N GLY A 300 -19.16 5.39 3.01
CA GLY A 300 -19.16 5.03 1.59
C GLY A 300 -18.04 4.04 1.23
N VAL A 301 -16.83 4.19 1.78
CA VAL A 301 -15.73 3.24 1.57
C VAL A 301 -16.05 1.88 2.19
N CYS A 302 -16.61 1.86 3.41
CA CYS A 302 -17.05 0.62 4.04
C CYS A 302 -18.10 -0.12 3.21
N TRP A 303 -19.10 0.61 2.69
CA TRP A 303 -20.13 0.05 1.84
C TRP A 303 -19.56 -0.51 0.53
N TYR A 304 -18.63 0.21 -0.11
CA TYR A 304 -17.93 -0.29 -1.31
C TYR A 304 -17.17 -1.58 -1.03
N ASN A 305 -16.36 -1.59 0.03
CA ASN A 305 -15.57 -2.76 0.42
C ASN A 305 -16.47 -3.95 0.76
N TYR A 306 -17.60 -3.72 1.42
CA TYR A 306 -18.61 -4.73 1.71
C TYR A 306 -19.20 -5.33 0.43
N LYS A 307 -19.64 -4.51 -0.52
CA LYS A 307 -20.16 -4.99 -1.81
C LYS A 307 -19.10 -5.76 -2.61
N LYS A 308 -17.87 -5.25 -2.68
CA LYS A 308 -16.77 -5.92 -3.37
C LYS A 308 -16.48 -7.28 -2.74
N LEU A 309 -16.50 -7.37 -1.41
CA LEU A 309 -16.35 -8.63 -0.68
C LEU A 309 -17.47 -9.62 -1.00
N GLN A 310 -18.73 -9.20 -0.99
CA GLN A 310 -19.85 -10.09 -1.34
C GLN A 310 -19.70 -10.63 -2.76
N GLY A 311 -19.30 -9.79 -3.72
CA GLY A 311 -19.01 -10.21 -5.09
C GLY A 311 -17.92 -11.28 -5.17
N MET A 312 -16.82 -11.11 -4.42
CA MET A 312 -15.75 -12.13 -4.36
C MET A 312 -16.23 -13.45 -3.74
N LYS A 313 -17.02 -13.40 -2.66
CA LYS A 313 -17.61 -14.60 -2.04
C LYS A 313 -18.52 -15.34 -3.01
N ALA A 314 -19.39 -14.64 -3.72
CA ALA A 314 -20.28 -15.24 -4.71
C ALA A 314 -19.50 -15.89 -5.86
N ARG A 315 -18.45 -15.25 -6.38
CA ARG A 315 -17.57 -15.83 -7.42
C ARG A 315 -16.86 -17.09 -6.95
N THR A 316 -16.35 -17.08 -5.71
CA THR A 316 -15.65 -18.24 -5.12
C THR A 316 -16.62 -19.41 -4.91
N ALA A 317 -17.83 -19.13 -4.41
CA ALA A 317 -18.87 -20.15 -4.24
C ALA A 317 -19.33 -20.74 -5.59
N ALA A 318 -19.48 -19.90 -6.62
CA ALA A 318 -19.82 -20.35 -7.97
C ALA A 318 -18.71 -21.24 -8.58
N ALA A 319 -17.43 -20.85 -8.42
CA ALA A 319 -16.31 -21.67 -8.87
C ALA A 319 -16.24 -23.02 -8.15
N ALA A 320 -16.48 -23.06 -6.83
CA ALA A 320 -16.52 -24.30 -6.06
C ALA A 320 -17.70 -25.20 -6.47
N ALA A 321 -18.88 -24.62 -6.73
CA ALA A 321 -20.04 -25.34 -7.22
C ALA A 321 -19.80 -25.94 -8.62
N GLN A 322 -19.14 -25.19 -9.50
CA GLN A 322 -18.79 -25.65 -10.84
C GLN A 322 -17.75 -26.78 -10.79
N GLN A 323 -16.70 -26.65 -9.97
CA GLN A 323 -15.72 -27.71 -9.76
C GLN A 323 -16.36 -29.00 -9.22
N LYS A 324 -17.35 -28.87 -8.32
CA LYS A 324 -18.09 -30.03 -7.80
C LYS A 324 -18.95 -30.68 -8.89
N ALA A 325 -19.64 -29.88 -9.70
CA ALA A 325 -20.45 -30.38 -10.82
C ALA A 325 -19.60 -31.07 -11.91
N ASP A 326 -18.39 -30.57 -12.17
CA ASP A 326 -17.45 -31.18 -13.12
C ASP A 326 -16.94 -32.53 -12.59
N LEU A 327 -16.67 -32.63 -11.28
CA LEU A 327 -16.30 -33.89 -10.61
C LEU A 327 -17.43 -34.92 -10.66
N GLU A 328 -18.68 -34.47 -10.54
CA GLU A 328 -19.88 -35.32 -10.60
C GLU A 328 -20.21 -35.78 -12.05
N ARG A 329 -19.83 -35.02 -13.09
CA ARG A 329 -20.01 -35.41 -14.51
C ARG A 329 -18.96 -36.38 -15.03
N HIS A 330 -17.74 -36.34 -14.51
CA HIS A 330 -16.64 -37.21 -14.95
C HIS A 330 -16.02 -38.00 -13.79
N PRO A 331 -16.77 -38.94 -13.17
CA PRO A 331 -16.30 -39.70 -12.00
C PRO A 331 -15.11 -40.64 -12.29
N GLY A 332 -14.74 -40.87 -13.56
CA GLY A 332 -13.76 -41.89 -13.98
C GLY A 332 -12.42 -41.41 -14.55
N GLU A 333 -12.23 -40.13 -14.88
CA GLU A 333 -11.00 -39.68 -15.60
C GLU A 333 -9.77 -39.45 -14.70
N MET A 334 -9.89 -39.57 -13.37
CA MET A 334 -8.73 -39.42 -12.45
C MET A 334 -8.03 -40.73 -12.07
N THR A 335 -8.22 -41.85 -12.80
CA THR A 335 -7.51 -43.11 -12.50
C THR A 335 -6.36 -43.46 -13.43
N ASN A 336 -6.05 -42.68 -14.45
CA ASN A 336 -4.82 -42.89 -15.23
C ASN A 336 -4.23 -41.56 -15.71
N GLY A 337 -3.11 -41.15 -15.10
CA GLY A 337 -2.04 -40.53 -15.88
C GLY A 337 -1.68 -39.06 -15.67
N GLU A 338 -2.30 -38.29 -14.77
CA GLU A 338 -1.78 -36.96 -14.43
C GLU A 338 -1.73 -36.75 -12.91
N LYS A 339 -0.52 -36.78 -12.37
CA LYS A 339 -0.23 -36.27 -11.03
C LYS A 339 -0.71 -34.82 -10.99
N ALA A 340 -1.67 -34.56 -10.11
CA ALA A 340 -2.10 -33.22 -9.74
C ALA A 340 -0.87 -32.30 -9.55
N PRO A 341 -0.86 -31.07 -10.11
CA PRO A 341 0.08 -30.08 -9.64
C PRO A 341 -0.33 -29.79 -8.20
N LEU A 342 0.51 -30.24 -7.26
CA LEU A 342 0.42 -29.91 -5.84
C LEU A 342 0.24 -28.40 -5.73
N MET A 343 -1.00 -27.96 -5.47
CA MET A 343 -1.28 -26.59 -5.06
C MET A 343 -0.35 -26.31 -3.88
N GLY A 344 0.56 -25.37 -4.10
CA GLY A 344 1.54 -24.94 -3.14
C GLY A 344 0.86 -24.62 -1.81
N ARG A 345 1.24 -25.37 -0.78
CA ARG A 345 1.17 -24.91 0.60
C ARG A 345 1.86 -23.54 0.62
N SER A 346 1.09 -22.49 0.90
CA SER A 346 1.61 -21.20 1.30
C SER A 346 2.36 -21.38 2.62
N ALA A 347 3.69 -21.49 2.53
CA ALA A 347 4.60 -21.22 3.63
C ALA A 347 4.87 -19.72 3.71
#